data_AF-A0A452ZU97-F1
#
_entry.id   AF-A0A452ZU97-F1
#
_cell.length_a   1.000
_cell.length_b   1.000
_cell.length_c   1.000
_cell.angle_alpha   90.00
_cell.angle_beta   90.00
_cell.angle_gamma   90.00
#
_symmetry.space_group_name_H-M   'P 1'
#
loop_
_entity.id
_entity.type
_entity.pdbx_description
1 polymer ?
#
loop_
_entity_poly.entity_id
_entity_poly.type
_entity_poly.pdbx_seq_one_letter_code
_entity_poly.pdbx_strand_id
1 'polypeptide(L)' 'CAYRRADEHACELAAELLGMESSMLGLMEVIFEVWVEMLCYAALHSSLDSHARQLSSGGEFITVVWLLIHHLGKPE' A
#
# COMPACT_ATOMS: atom_id res chain seq x y z
N CYS A 1 -35.93 -4.78 -30.83
CA CYS A 1 -35.49 -6.05 -30.19
C CYS A 1 -33.97 -6.24 -30.22
N ALA A 2 -33.26 -6.06 -31.35
CA ALA A 2 -31.79 -6.18 -31.39
C ALA A 2 -31.06 -5.05 -30.65
N TYR A 3 -31.52 -3.80 -30.79
CA TYR A 3 -30.93 -2.63 -30.11
C TYR A 3 -30.94 -2.72 -28.58
N ARG A 4 -32.08 -3.15 -27.99
CA ARG A 4 -32.20 -3.36 -26.54
C ARG A 4 -31.28 -4.45 -26.01
N ARG A 5 -31.06 -5.51 -26.81
CA ARG A 5 -30.20 -6.63 -26.43
C ARG A 5 -28.71 -6.26 -26.46
N ALA A 6 -28.31 -5.37 -27.38
CA ALA A 6 -26.94 -4.83 -27.42
C ALA A 6 -26.64 -3.93 -26.21
N ASP A 7 -27.63 -3.18 -25.74
CA ASP A 7 -27.54 -2.33 -24.54
C ASP A 7 -27.42 -3.17 -23.25
N GLU A 8 -28.18 -4.27 -23.15
CA GLU A 8 -28.07 -5.24 -22.05
C GLU A 8 -26.66 -5.86 -21.95
N HIS A 9 -26.08 -6.30 -23.07
CA HIS A 9 -24.72 -6.87 -23.10
C HIS A 9 -23.64 -5.83 -22.74
N ALA A 10 -23.82 -4.58 -23.19
CA ALA A 10 -22.89 -3.49 -22.86
C ALA A 10 -22.92 -3.19 -21.35
N CYS A 11 -24.10 -3.19 -20.74
CA CYS A 11 -24.26 -3.00 -19.30
C CYS A 11 -23.66 -4.16 -18.50
N GLU A 12 -23.87 -5.41 -18.93
CA GLU A 12 -23.30 -6.60 -18.27
C GLU A 12 -21.76 -6.56 -18.29
N LEU A 13 -21.16 -6.30 -19.47
CA LEU A 13 -19.71 -6.19 -19.58
C LEU A 13 -19.16 -5.04 -18.73
N ALA A 14 -19.83 -3.89 -18.70
CA ALA A 14 -19.40 -2.76 -17.86
C ALA A 14 -19.43 -3.13 -16.37
N ALA A 15 -20.47 -3.83 -15.91
CA ALA A 15 -20.56 -4.30 -14.53
C ALA A 15 -19.45 -5.30 -14.17
N GLU A 16 -19.12 -6.22 -15.07
CA GLU A 16 -18.02 -7.18 -14.88
C GLU A 16 -16.66 -6.48 -14.78
N LEU A 17 -16.39 -5.53 -15.68
CA LEU A 17 -15.14 -4.76 -15.68
C LEU A 17 -14.98 -3.92 -14.39
N LEU A 18 -16.05 -3.25 -13.96
CA LEU A 18 -16.05 -2.47 -12.72
C LEU A 18 -15.87 -3.38 -11.49
N GLY A 19 -16.48 -4.57 -11.48
CA GLY A 19 -16.30 -5.55 -10.41
C GLY A 19 -14.85 -6.03 -10.32
N MET A 20 -14.19 -6.26 -11.45
CA MET A 20 -12.79 -6.66 -11.49
C MET A 20 -11.86 -5.55 -11.00
N GLU A 21 -12.09 -4.30 -11.43
CA GLU A 21 -11.34 -3.13 -10.96
C GLU A 21 -11.48 -2.95 -9.44
N SER A 22 -12.71 -3.00 -8.92
CA SER A 22 -12.97 -2.89 -7.48
C SER A 22 -12.29 -4.00 -6.68
N SER A 23 -12.26 -5.23 -7.19
CA SER A 23 -11.56 -6.36 -6.56
C SER A 23 -10.04 -6.15 -6.54
N MET A 24 -9.48 -5.66 -7.65
CA MET A 24 -8.06 -5.34 -7.74
C MET A 24 -7.67 -4.23 -6.77
N LEU A 25 -8.47 -3.18 -6.66
CA LEU A 25 -8.25 -2.09 -5.70
C LEU A 25 -8.25 -2.62 -4.26
N GLY A 26 -9.23 -3.46 -3.90
CA GLY A 26 -9.26 -4.09 -2.57
C GLY A 26 -8.03 -4.96 -2.27
N LEU A 27 -7.53 -5.70 -3.26
CA LEU A 27 -6.28 -6.45 -3.08
C LEU A 27 -5.07 -5.54 -2.88
N MET A 28 -4.99 -4.43 -3.62
CA MET A 28 -3.90 -3.47 -3.47
C MET A 28 -3.92 -2.78 -2.10
N GLU A 29 -5.11 -2.47 -1.57
CA GLU A 29 -5.27 -1.94 -0.22
C GLU A 29 -4.72 -2.92 0.82
N VAL A 30 -5.08 -4.20 0.76
CA VAL A 30 -4.56 -5.23 1.68
C VAL A 30 -3.05 -5.38 1.56
N ILE A 31 -2.51 -5.40 0.34
CA ILE A 31 -1.05 -5.48 0.12
C ILE A 31 -0.37 -4.25 0.72
N PHE A 32 -0.93 -3.06 0.52
CA PHE A 32 -0.39 -1.81 1.04
C PHE A 32 -0.38 -1.81 2.56
N GLU A 33 -1.47 -2.22 3.22
CA GLU A 33 -1.56 -2.31 4.67
C GLU A 33 -0.50 -3.25 5.26
N VAL A 34 -0.41 -4.48 4.74
CA VAL A 34 0.58 -5.47 5.19
C VAL A 34 2.01 -4.97 4.94
N TRP A 35 2.26 -4.32 3.80
CA TRP A 35 3.58 -3.78 3.48
C TRP A 35 3.98 -2.67 4.45
N VAL A 36 3.05 -1.78 4.81
CA VAL A 36 3.27 -0.74 5.84
C VAL A 36 3.55 -1.36 7.21
N GLU A 37 2.80 -2.38 7.62
CA GLU A 37 3.07 -3.10 8.88
C GLU A 37 4.47 -3.74 8.91
N MET A 38 4.86 -4.41 7.82
CA MET A 38 6.18 -5.00 7.69
C MET A 38 7.30 -3.96 7.77
N LEU A 39 7.11 -2.79 7.15
CA LEU A 39 8.08 -1.68 7.22
C LEU A 39 8.20 -1.13 8.64
N CYS A 40 7.08 -0.89 9.32
CA CYS A 40 7.07 -0.44 10.71
C CYS A 40 7.76 -1.47 11.62
N TYR A 41 7.47 -2.75 11.43
CA TYR A 41 8.10 -3.84 12.19
C TYR A 41 9.62 -3.85 11.96
N ALA A 42 10.06 -3.84 10.70
CA ALA A 42 11.48 -3.84 10.36
C ALA A 42 12.21 -2.60 10.91
N ALA A 43 11.58 -1.42 10.82
CA ALA A 43 12.13 -0.18 11.35
C ALA A 43 12.34 -0.25 12.87
N LEU A 44 11.35 -0.75 13.62
CA LEU A 44 11.38 -0.84 15.09
C LEU A 44 12.31 -1.95 15.62
N HIS A 45 12.47 -3.06 14.88
CA HIS A 45 13.27 -4.22 15.30
C HIS A 45 14.70 -4.24 14.74
N SER A 46 15.04 -3.29 13.88
CA SER A 46 16.42 -3.07 13.44
C SER A 46 17.20 -2.33 14.53
N SER A 47 18.47 -2.70 14.74
CA SER A 47 19.27 -2.07 15.79
C SER A 47 19.56 -0.60 15.44
N LEU A 48 19.55 0.27 16.46
CA LEU A 48 19.94 1.68 16.35
C LEU A 48 21.30 1.85 15.65
N ASP A 49 22.27 0.98 15.96
CA ASP A 49 23.59 0.95 15.31
C ASP A 49 23.56 0.53 13.84
N SER A 50 22.54 -0.21 13.40
CA SER A 50 22.33 -0.56 11.98
C SER A 50 21.79 0.65 11.22
N HIS A 51 20.77 1.32 11.77
CA HIS A 51 20.22 2.55 11.19
C HIS A 51 21.25 3.69 11.14
N ALA A 52 22.03 3.88 12.20
CA ALA A 52 23.09 4.90 12.28
C ALA A 52 24.23 4.66 11.27
N ARG A 53 24.55 3.39 10.98
CA ARG A 53 25.56 3.04 9.96
C ARG A 53 25.06 3.23 8.53
N GLN A 54 23.78 2.98 8.27
CA GLN A 54 23.19 3.21 6.93
C GLN A 54 22.99 4.71 6.62
N LEU A 55 22.84 5.55 7.65
CA LEU A 55 22.77 7.01 7.47
C LEU A 55 24.03 7.61 6.83
N SER A 56 25.21 7.03 7.06
CA SER A 56 26.47 7.51 6.47
C SER A 56 26.77 6.93 5.09
N SER A 57 26.03 5.90 4.64
CA SER A 57 26.23 5.22 3.35
C SER A 57 25.16 5.55 2.29
N GLY A 58 24.23 6.46 2.60
CA GLY A 58 23.07 6.77 1.76
C GLY A 58 21.81 6.16 2.36
N GLY A 59 21.08 6.96 3.15
CA GLY A 59 19.98 6.50 4.00
C GLY A 59 18.94 5.67 3.26
N GLU A 60 18.71 4.45 3.75
CA GLU A 60 17.68 3.56 3.23
C GLU A 60 16.28 4.06 3.63
N PHE A 61 15.27 3.74 2.82
CA PHE A 61 13.88 4.13 3.06
C PHE A 61 13.39 3.74 4.48
N ILE A 62 13.86 2.61 5.01
CA ILE A 62 13.54 2.14 6.37
C ILE A 62 14.02 3.12 7.45
N THR A 63 15.15 3.80 7.25
CA THR A 63 15.63 4.82 8.20
C THR A 63 14.68 6.02 8.25
N VAL A 64 14.11 6.42 7.12
CA VAL A 64 13.12 7.50 7.06
C VAL A 64 11.85 7.07 7.80
N VAL A 65 11.37 5.85 7.58
CA VAL A 65 10.22 5.29 8.31
C VAL A 65 10.48 5.26 9.82
N TRP A 66 11.66 4.83 10.26
CA TRP A 66 12.05 4.84 11.67
C TRP A 66 12.01 6.24 12.28
N LEU A 67 12.56 7.25 11.58
CA LEU A 67 12.53 8.65 12.02
C LEU A 67 11.10 9.19 12.14
N LEU A 68 10.23 8.89 11.17
CA LEU A 68 8.82 9.30 11.20
C LEU A 68 8.10 8.70 12.42
N ILE A 69 8.28 7.40 12.67
CA ILE A 69 7.68 6.72 13.84
C ILE A 69 8.16 7.34 15.15
N HIS A 70 9.48 7.58 15.27
CA HIS A 70 10.08 8.03 16.52
C HIS A 70 9.84 9.52 16.82
N HIS A 71 9.75 10.37 15.80
CA HIS A 71 9.65 11.82 15.97
C HIS A 71 8.28 12.43 15.68
N LEU A 72 7.42 11.77 14.88
CA LEU A 72 6.08 12.26 14.54
C LEU A 72 4.95 11.36 15.07
N GLY A 73 5.26 10.14 15.53
CA GLY A 73 4.27 9.18 16.03
C GLY A 73 3.79 9.40 17.47
N LYS A 74 4.25 10.46 18.16
CA LYS A 74 3.74 10.84 19.49
C LYS A 74 2.62 11.87 19.33
N PRO A 75 1.35 11.55 19.69
CA PRO A 75 0.42 12.60 20.03
C PRO A 75 0.93 13.33 21.28
N GLU A 76 0.80 14.65 21.32
CA GLU A 76 1.10 15.49 22.50
C GLU A 76 0.34 15.01 23.76
#